data_AF-A0AAN8U7P6-F1
#
_entry.id   AF-A0AAN8U7P6-F1
#
_cell.length_a   1.000
_cell.length_b   1.000
_cell.length_c   1.000
_cell.angle_alpha   90.00
_cell.angle_beta   90.00
_cell.angle_gamma   90.00
#
_symmetry.space_group_name_H-M   'P 1'
#
loop_
_entity.id
_entity.type
_entity.pdbx_description
1 polymer ?
#
loop_
_entity_poly.entity_id
_entity_poly.type
_entity_poly.pdbx_seq_one_letter_code
_entity_poly.pdbx_strand_id
1 'polypeptide(L)'
;MASSPVSELSDGPVLSIIGKHLLALHKKHSRILQMEESRTKGKTLNKEQEEILRSKSVVITAIDELEKLQGSCTSVDAIAGSPRDDGEMRSKPPWTAVDDKCFGGSVD
;
A
#
# COMPACT_ATOMS: atom_id res chain seq x y z
N MET A 1 2.00 14.55 -11.75
CA MET A 1 2.65 13.83 -10.62
C MET A 1 1.57 13.57 -9.58
N ALA A 2 0.98 12.38 -9.59
CA ALA A 2 -0.07 12.02 -8.64
C ALA A 2 0.57 11.72 -7.28
N SER A 3 0.44 12.67 -6.36
CA SER A 3 0.57 12.41 -4.94
C SER A 3 -0.70 11.67 -4.54
N SER A 4 -0.60 10.38 -4.22
CA SER A 4 -1.70 9.59 -3.68
C SER A 4 -1.93 10.01 -2.23
N PRO A 5 -3.04 10.70 -1.91
CA PRO A 5 -3.40 10.97 -0.54
C PRO A 5 -4.28 9.82 -0.05
N VAL A 6 -3.89 9.22 1.07
CA VAL A 6 -4.86 8.56 1.96
C VAL A 6 -5.47 7.28 1.36
N SER A 7 -4.66 6.22 1.28
CA SER A 7 -5.17 4.87 1.56
C SER A 7 -5.25 4.63 3.08
N GLU A 8 -5.40 5.70 3.88
CA GLU A 8 -5.30 5.71 5.35
C GLU A 8 -6.67 5.69 6.06
N LEU A 9 -7.78 5.51 5.35
CA LEU A 9 -9.12 5.47 5.95
C LEU A 9 -9.91 4.17 5.72
N SER A 10 -9.44 3.26 4.88
CA SER A 10 -10.11 1.97 4.63
C SER A 10 -9.50 0.80 5.39
N ASP A 11 -8.28 0.96 5.90
CA ASP A 11 -7.60 0.00 6.75
C ASP A 11 -7.92 0.36 8.20
N GLY A 12 -8.79 -0.41 8.87
CA GLY A 12 -9.34 -0.06 10.19
C GLY A 12 -8.29 0.31 11.27
N PRO A 13 -8.73 0.80 12.45
CA PRO A 13 -7.84 1.34 13.49
C PRO A 13 -6.60 0.49 13.84
N VAL A 14 -6.71 -0.84 13.71
CA VAL A 14 -5.62 -1.81 13.91
C VAL A 14 -4.50 -1.65 12.88
N LEU A 15 -4.84 -1.56 11.59
CA LEU A 15 -3.86 -1.41 10.51
C LEU A 15 -3.17 -0.05 10.55
N SER A 16 -3.88 1.02 10.95
CA SER A 16 -3.27 2.33 11.19
C SER A 16 -2.21 2.29 12.30
N ILE A 17 -2.45 1.55 13.39
CA ILE A 17 -1.48 1.37 14.49
C ILE A 17 -0.26 0.57 14.01
N ILE A 18 -0.49 -0.52 13.27
CA ILE A 18 0.59 -1.35 12.72
C ILE A 18 1.48 -0.52 11.78
N GLY A 19 0.89 0.26 10.87
CA GLY A 19 1.64 1.14 9.98
C GLY A 19 2.45 2.21 10.72
N LYS A 20 1.88 2.82 11.77
CA LYS A 20 2.59 3.79 12.62
C LYS A 20 3.77 3.15 13.35
N HIS A 21 3.60 1.94 13.87
CA HIS A 21 4.67 1.18 14.52
C HIS A 21 5.78 0.83 13.53
N LEU A 22 5.46 0.36 12.34
CA LEU A 22 6.44 0.07 11.28
C LEU A 22 7.26 1.32 10.92
N LEU A 23 6.62 2.47 10.73
CA LEU A 23 7.31 3.72 10.44
C LEU A 23 8.26 4.14 11.58
N ALA A 24 7.84 3.98 12.84
CA ALA A 24 8.67 4.28 14.00
C ALA A 24 9.89 3.36 14.09
N LEU A 25 9.71 2.06 13.83
CA LEU A 25 10.80 1.07 13.82
C LEU A 25 11.78 1.33 12.66
N HIS A 26 11.28 1.68 11.47
CA HIS A 26 12.13 2.06 10.34
C HIS A 26 12.99 3.29 10.68
N LYS A 27 12.40 4.31 11.31
CA LYS A 27 13.15 5.49 11.78
C LYS A 27 14.23 5.12 12.80
N LYS A 28 13.92 4.22 13.74
CA LYS A 28 14.89 3.71 14.72
C LYS A 28 16.03 2.95 14.03
N HIS A 29 15.71 2.10 13.05
CA HIS A 29 16.69 1.36 12.25
C HIS A 29 17.60 2.30 11.44
N SER A 30 17.05 3.32 10.77
CA SER A 30 17.84 4.34 10.06
C SER A 30 18.76 5.11 11.01
N ARG A 31 18.31 5.40 12.24
CA ARG A 31 19.16 6.03 13.26
C ARG A 31 20.29 5.12 13.73
N ILE A 32 20.03 3.82 13.87
CA ILE A 32 21.06 2.80 14.18
C ILE A 32 22.13 2.79 13.09
N LEU A 33 21.76 2.76 11.80
CA LEU A 33 22.71 2.78 10.69
C LEU A 33 23.62 4.02 10.71
N GLN A 34 23.06 5.21 10.97
CA GLN A 34 23.86 6.44 11.10
C GLN A 34 24.85 6.39 12.29
N MET A 35 24.45 5.74 13.39
CA MET A 35 25.34 5.54 14.54
C MET A 35 26.42 4.49 14.25
N GLU A 36 26.11 3.44 13.48
CA GLU A 36 27.10 2.47 13.01
C GLU A 36 28.14 3.13 12.11
N GLU A 37 27.73 3.98 11.16
CA GLU A 37 28.66 4.75 10.32
C GLU A 37 29.53 5.71 11.15
N SER A 38 28.95 6.35 12.15
CA SER A 38 29.70 7.21 13.08
C SER A 38 30.72 6.41 13.90
N ARG A 39 30.38 5.18 14.31
CA ARG A 39 31.25 4.26 15.03
C ARG A 39 32.40 3.76 14.16
N THR A 40 32.12 3.35 12.92
CA THR A 40 33.17 2.91 11.98
C THR A 40 34.11 4.05 11.60
N LYS A 41 33.63 5.29 11.61
CA LYS A 41 34.44 6.51 11.47
C LYS A 41 35.27 6.85 12.71
N GLY A 42 35.22 6.04 13.76
CA GLY A 42 36.06 6.17 14.96
C GLY A 42 35.57 7.20 15.98
N LYS A 43 34.32 7.67 15.90
CA LYS A 43 33.74 8.51 16.95
C LYS A 43 33.49 7.67 18.20
N THR A 44 33.92 8.17 19.35
CA THR A 44 33.60 7.58 20.66
C THR A 44 32.10 7.77 20.93
N LEU A 45 31.39 6.65 21.03
CA LEU A 45 29.95 6.63 21.32
C LEU A 45 29.73 6.53 22.84
N ASN A 46 28.66 7.16 23.33
CA ASN A 46 28.21 7.08 24.72
C ASN A 46 27.61 5.69 25.02
N LYS A 47 27.55 5.26 26.29
CA LYS A 47 27.00 3.97 26.73
C LYS A 47 25.56 3.74 26.26
N GLU A 48 24.73 4.79 26.29
CA GLU A 48 23.36 4.73 25.76
C GLU A 48 23.33 4.41 24.25
N GLN A 49 24.29 4.94 23.49
CA GLN A 49 24.38 4.70 22.04
C GLN A 49 24.80 3.26 21.73
N GLU A 50 25.68 2.68 22.55
CA GLU A 50 26.04 1.25 22.43
C GLU A 50 24.84 0.34 22.72
N GLU A 51 24.02 0.66 23.70
CA GLU A 51 22.80 -0.09 23.99
C GLU A 51 21.81 -0.02 22.81
N ILE A 52 21.67 1.15 22.19
CA ILE A 52 20.83 1.29 20.99
C ILE A 52 21.37 0.44 19.84
N LEU A 53 22.69 0.35 19.65
CA LEU A 53 23.29 -0.54 18.65
C LEU A 53 23.07 -2.02 18.99
N ARG A 54 23.11 -2.40 20.27
CA ARG A 54 22.77 -3.78 20.69
C ARG A 54 21.30 -4.13 20.44
N SER A 55 20.41 -3.14 20.48
CA SER A 55 18.99 -3.33 20.14
C SER A 55 18.70 -3.52 18.64
N LYS A 56 19.72 -3.48 17.77
CA LYS A 56 19.58 -3.62 16.31
C LYS A 56 18.86 -4.89 15.88
N SER A 57 19.27 -6.05 16.41
CA SER A 57 18.64 -7.33 16.06
C SER A 57 17.17 -7.34 16.43
N VAL A 58 16.82 -6.83 17.60
CA VAL A 58 15.43 -6.72 18.08
C VAL A 58 14.59 -5.83 17.15
N VAL A 59 15.13 -4.69 16.71
CA VAL A 59 14.42 -3.79 15.78
C VAL A 59 14.19 -4.45 14.43
N ILE A 60 15.18 -5.17 13.89
CA ILE A 60 15.06 -5.86 12.60
C ILE A 60 14.03 -7.00 12.69
N THR A 61 14.09 -7.82 13.74
CA THR A 61 13.11 -8.90 13.95
C THR A 61 11.69 -8.35 14.12
N ALA A 62 11.52 -7.28 14.89
CA ALA A 62 10.22 -6.64 15.06
C ALA A 62 9.65 -6.06 13.76
N ILE A 63 10.51 -5.57 12.86
CA ILE A 63 10.08 -5.12 11.52
C ILE A 63 9.55 -6.30 10.71
N ASP A 64 10.31 -7.40 10.58
CA ASP A 64 9.90 -8.59 9.80
C ASP A 64 8.56 -9.16 10.29
N GLU A 65 8.42 -9.31 11.61
CA GLU A 65 7.20 -9.84 12.21
C GLU A 65 5.98 -8.93 11.95
N LEU A 66 6.15 -7.61 12.06
CA LEU A 66 5.06 -6.65 11.80
C LEU A 66 4.72 -6.52 10.32
N GLU A 67 5.69 -6.63 9.41
CA GLU A 67 5.45 -6.64 7.97
C GLU A 67 4.65 -7.89 7.56
N LYS A 68 4.95 -9.05 8.16
CA LYS A 68 4.18 -10.29 7.96
C LYS A 68 2.74 -10.16 8.47
N LEU A 69 2.55 -9.53 9.62
CA LEU A 69 1.22 -9.27 10.16
C LEU A 69 0.44 -8.30 9.27
N GLN A 70 1.06 -7.22 8.79
CA GLN A 70 0.44 -6.29 7.85
C GLN A 70 0.01 -7.01 6.56
N GLY A 71 0.90 -7.81 5.96
CA GLY A 71 0.59 -8.59 4.76
C GLY A 71 -0.51 -9.62 4.99
N SER A 72 -0.60 -10.22 6.18
CA SER A 72 -1.69 -11.13 6.53
C SER A 72 -3.02 -10.42 6.70
N CYS A 73 -3.05 -9.22 7.30
CA CYS A 73 -4.28 -8.46 7.49
C CYS A 73 -4.83 -7.93 6.17
N THR A 74 -3.99 -7.44 5.26
CA THR A 74 -4.43 -6.97 3.93
C THR A 74 -4.87 -8.12 3.02
N SER A 75 -4.28 -9.31 3.16
CA SER A 75 -4.65 -10.48 2.35
C SER A 75 -5.96 -11.12 2.79
N VAL A 76 -6.38 -10.98 4.05
CA VAL A 76 -7.67 -11.53 4.53
C VAL A 76 -8.85 -10.82 3.85
N ASP A 77 -8.73 -9.53 3.56
CA ASP A 77 -9.76 -8.75 2.85
C ASP A 77 -9.85 -9.10 1.34
N ALA A 78 -8.81 -9.69 0.76
CA ALA A 78 -8.82 -10.12 -0.64
C ALA A 78 -9.72 -11.35 -0.91
N ILE A 79 -10.11 -12.10 0.14
CA ILE A 79 -10.99 -13.27 0.01
C ILE A 79 -12.48 -12.86 -0.08
N ALA A 80 -12.83 -11.61 0.26
CA ALA A 80 -14.20 -11.10 0.21
C ALA A 80 -14.60 -10.51 -1.16
N GLY A 81 -13.71 -10.53 -2.15
CA GLY A 81 -13.89 -9.89 -3.45
C GLY A 81 -13.63 -10.80 -4.64
N SER A 82 -14.26 -11.97 -4.70
CA SER A 82 -14.50 -12.62 -6.00
C SER A 82 -15.81 -12.08 -6.57
N PRO A 83 -15.80 -11.32 -7.67
CA PRO A 83 -17.00 -11.13 -8.48
C PRO A 83 -17.47 -12.50 -8.93
N ARG A 84 -18.71 -12.85 -8.57
CA ARG A 84 -19.41 -13.97 -9.17
C ARG A 84 -19.39 -13.79 -10.68
N ASP A 85 -18.91 -14.83 -11.36
CA ASP A 85 -19.06 -14.99 -12.80
C ASP A 85 -20.55 -15.21 -13.09
N ASP A 86 -21.33 -14.13 -13.16
CA ASP A 86 -22.67 -14.16 -13.71
C ASP A 86 -22.52 -13.95 -15.22
N GLY A 87 -22.42 -15.08 -15.92
CA GLY A 87 -22.44 -15.16 -17.38
C GLY A 87 -23.73 -14.56 -17.94
N GLU A 88 -23.74 -13.26 -18.15
CA GLU A 88 -24.75 -12.57 -18.94
C GLU A 88 -24.34 -12.66 -20.42
N MET A 89 -24.79 -13.73 -21.08
CA MET A 89 -24.98 -13.81 -22.54
C MET A 89 -25.96 -12.71 -22.97
N ARG A 90 -25.52 -11.46 -22.98
CA ARG A 90 -26.28 -10.37 -23.59
C ARG A 90 -25.80 -10.21 -25.01
N SER A 91 -26.42 -10.99 -25.89
CA SER A 91 -26.43 -10.79 -27.33
C SER A 91 -26.56 -9.29 -27.63
N LYS A 92 -25.46 -8.67 -28.06
CA LYS A 92 -25.51 -7.33 -28.64
C LYS A 92 -26.04 -7.41 -30.07
N PRO A 93 -26.81 -6.39 -30.48
CA PRO A 93 -27.83 -6.50 -31.49
C PRO A 93 -27.23 -6.54 -32.90
N PRO A 94 -27.96 -7.11 -33.86
CA PRO A 94 -27.57 -7.04 -35.25
C PRO A 94 -27.54 -5.56 -35.65
N TRP A 95 -26.46 -5.14 -36.29
CA TRP A 95 -26.47 -3.94 -37.11
C TRP A 95 -27.25 -4.27 -38.38
N THR A 96 -28.52 -4.62 -38.22
CA THR A 96 -29.50 -4.71 -39.28
C THR A 96 -30.02 -3.31 -39.51
N ALA A 97 -29.57 -2.74 -40.63
CA ALA A 97 -30.44 -2.16 -41.64
C ALA A 97 -31.68 -1.43 -41.12
N VAL A 98 -31.59 -0.10 -41.12
CA VAL A 98 -32.70 0.75 -41.54
C VAL A 98 -32.14 1.79 -42.51
N ASP A 99 -32.24 1.49 -43.81
CA ASP A 99 -32.55 2.52 -44.79
C ASP A 99 -33.83 3.20 -44.31
N ASP A 100 -33.81 4.53 -44.12
CA ASP A 100 -35.02 5.27 -44.40
C ASP A 100 -34.74 6.70 -44.87
N LYS A 101 -35.48 7.03 -45.90
CA LYS A 101 -35.37 8.14 -46.82
C LYS A 101 -36.53 9.04 -46.49
N CYS A 102 -36.29 10.13 -45.78
CA CYS A 102 -37.18 11.30 -45.66
C CYS A 102 -36.30 12.41 -45.06
N PHE A 103 -36.20 13.61 -45.62
CA PHE A 103 -37.31 14.53 -45.79
C PHE A 103 -36.85 15.66 -46.74
N GLY A 104 -37.63 15.96 -47.78
CA GLY A 104 -37.44 17.14 -48.61
C GLY A 104 -37.98 18.40 -47.93
N GLY A 105 -37.56 19.56 -48.43
CA GLY A 105 -38.37 20.79 -48.36
C GLY A 105 -37.71 22.02 -47.73
N SER A 106 -37.25 22.90 -48.62
CA SER A 106 -37.60 24.33 -48.70
C SER A 106 -37.01 25.38 -47.73
N VAL A 107 -36.77 26.54 -48.35
CA VAL A 107 -36.48 27.93 -47.90
C VAL A 107 -35.03 28.19 -47.46
N ASP A 108 -34.29 29.19 -47.96
CA ASP A 108 -34.64 30.49 -48.57
C ASP A 108 -34.07 30.74 -49.98
#